data_AF-A0A7X3H134-F1
#
_entry.id   AF-A0A7X3H134-F1
#
_cell.length_a   1.000
_cell.length_b   1.000
_cell.length_c   1.000
_cell.angle_alpha   90.00
_cell.angle_beta   90.00
_cell.angle_gamma   90.00
#
_symmetry.space_group_name_H-M   'P 1'
#
loop_
_entity.id
_entity.type
_entity.pdbx_description
1 polymer ?
#
loop_
_entity_poly.entity_id
_entity_poly.type
_entity_poly.pdbx_seq_one_letter_code
_entity_poly.pdbx_strand_id
1 'polypeptide(L)'
;MAKSLVESVCKHIIEQVEGQEYTGKSDDLPALYRKASLALNLSPEQHMEETFKRILGGCSNIVTGLGELRNKVGDAHGQGPRPIKPKPRHAELAVNLAGTMAAFLIATLEARPHP
;
A
#
# COMPACT_ATOMS: atom_id res chain seq x y z
N MET A 1 -9.85 1.56 7.80
CA MET A 1 -10.42 1.19 6.48
C MET A 1 -9.40 1.36 5.36
N ALA A 2 -8.86 2.56 5.10
CA ALA A 2 -7.85 2.80 4.06
C ALA A 2 -6.64 1.82 4.09
N LYS A 3 -5.96 1.67 5.23
CA LYS A 3 -4.86 0.70 5.41
C LYS A 3 -5.28 -0.73 5.04
N SER A 4 -6.40 -1.20 5.60
CA SER A 4 -6.84 -2.59 5.49
C SER A 4 -7.16 -2.99 4.05
N LEU A 5 -7.69 -2.06 3.24
CA LEU A 5 -7.95 -2.30 1.83
C LEU A 5 -6.65 -2.61 1.07
N VAL A 6 -5.65 -1.72 1.19
CA VAL A 6 -4.37 -1.90 0.51
C VAL A 6 -3.64 -3.15 1.03
N GLU A 7 -3.72 -3.41 2.34
CA GLU A 7 -3.16 -4.62 2.95
C GLU A 7 -3.77 -5.90 2.35
N SER A 8 -5.09 -5.94 2.21
CA SER A 8 -5.81 -7.08 1.62
C SER A 8 -5.45 -7.30 0.15
N VAL A 9 -5.34 -6.22 -0.63
CA VAL A 9 -4.97 -6.29 -2.05
C VAL A 9 -3.52 -6.78 -2.20
N CYS A 10 -2.58 -6.26 -1.40
CA CYS A 10 -1.20 -6.72 -1.45
C CYS A 10 -1.07 -8.21 -1.12
N LYS A 11 -1.76 -8.71 -0.09
CA LYS A 11 -1.78 -10.14 0.25
C LYS A 11 -2.33 -10.97 -0.91
N HIS A 12 -3.48 -10.56 -1.47
CA HIS A 12 -4.07 -11.25 -2.61
C HIS A 12 -3.13 -11.33 -3.81
N ILE A 13 -2.41 -10.25 -4.13
CA ILE A 13 -1.42 -10.23 -5.23
C ILE A 13 -0.28 -11.21 -4.95
N ILE A 14 0.26 -11.21 -3.73
CA ILE A 14 1.34 -12.11 -3.34
C ILE A 14 0.89 -13.57 -3.49
N GLU A 15 -0.32 -13.90 -3.03
CA GLU A 15 -0.89 -15.24 -3.14
C GLU A 15 -1.08 -15.68 -4.60
N GLN A 16 -1.61 -14.80 -5.44
CA GLN A 16 -1.83 -15.08 -6.86
C GLN A 16 -0.53 -15.28 -7.62
N VAL A 17 0.53 -14.54 -7.27
CA VAL A 17 1.83 -14.64 -7.96
C VAL A 17 2.69 -15.79 -7.43
N GLU A 18 2.68 -16.05 -6.11
CA GLU A 18 3.45 -17.14 -5.50
C GLU A 18 2.76 -18.51 -5.60
N GLY A 19 1.45 -18.54 -5.87
CA GLY A 19 0.67 -19.78 -5.98
C GLY A 19 0.40 -20.49 -4.65
N GLN A 20 0.57 -19.78 -3.52
CA GLN A 20 0.36 -20.30 -2.17
C GLN A 20 -0.29 -19.23 -1.28
N GLU A 21 -0.99 -19.68 -0.23
CA GLU A 21 -1.62 -18.77 0.73
C GLU A 21 -0.58 -17.95 1.50
N TYR A 22 -0.86 -16.68 1.75
CA TYR A 22 0.10 -15.78 2.37
C TYR A 22 0.20 -16.06 3.87
N THR A 23 1.34 -16.63 4.29
CA THR A 23 1.57 -17.05 5.69
C THR A 23 2.27 -15.99 6.56
N GLY A 24 2.67 -14.87 5.98
CA GLY A 24 3.45 -13.81 6.64
C GLY A 24 2.63 -13.01 7.68
N LYS A 25 2.36 -13.60 8.84
CA LYS A 25 1.55 -12.96 9.90
C LYS A 25 2.15 -11.67 10.49
N SER A 26 3.42 -11.38 10.25
CA SER A 26 4.15 -10.26 10.85
C SER A 26 4.45 -9.09 9.92
N ASP A 27 4.18 -9.19 8.61
CA ASP A 27 4.54 -8.09 7.71
C ASP A 27 3.60 -6.90 7.91
N ASP A 28 4.19 -5.72 8.01
CA ASP A 28 3.46 -4.47 7.98
C ASP A 28 3.10 -4.08 6.54
N LEU A 29 2.29 -3.03 6.42
CA LEU A 29 1.83 -2.56 5.11
C LEU A 29 2.99 -2.17 4.16
N PRO A 30 4.06 -1.47 4.61
CA PRO A 30 5.25 -1.24 3.79
C PRO A 30 5.89 -2.53 3.26
N ALA A 31 6.09 -3.54 4.09
CA ALA A 31 6.67 -4.82 3.68
C ALA A 31 5.78 -5.55 2.66
N LEU A 32 4.48 -5.61 2.91
CA LEU A 32 3.49 -6.21 2.00
C LEU A 32 3.47 -5.50 0.64
N TYR A 33 3.45 -4.17 0.63
CA TYR A 33 3.44 -3.40 -0.61
C TYR A 33 4.73 -3.57 -1.40
N ARG A 34 5.89 -3.64 -0.74
CA ARG A 34 7.17 -3.92 -1.42
C ARG A 34 7.13 -5.27 -2.13
N LYS A 35 6.67 -6.33 -1.46
CA LYS A 35 6.54 -7.68 -2.04
C LYS A 35 5.58 -7.69 -3.23
N ALA A 36 4.39 -7.12 -3.08
CA ALA A 36 3.42 -7.03 -4.16
C ALA A 36 3.94 -6.19 -5.36
N SER A 37 4.62 -5.08 -5.10
CA SER A 37 5.20 -4.24 -6.15
C SER A 37 6.30 -4.96 -6.93
N LEU A 38 7.18 -5.68 -6.24
CA LEU A 38 8.20 -6.53 -6.87
C LEU A 38 7.57 -7.59 -7.77
N ALA A 39 6.55 -8.30 -7.25
CA ALA A 39 5.82 -9.32 -7.98
C ALA A 39 5.16 -8.78 -9.26
N LEU A 40 4.63 -7.55 -9.19
CA LEU A 40 3.98 -6.87 -10.31
C LEU A 40 4.93 -6.12 -11.26
N ASN A 41 6.25 -6.17 -11.03
CA ASN A 41 7.23 -5.36 -11.78
C ASN A 41 7.00 -3.84 -11.65
N LEU A 42 6.60 -3.39 -10.46
CA LEU A 42 6.31 -2.01 -10.09
C LEU A 42 7.33 -1.46 -9.07
N SER A 43 8.34 -2.21 -8.65
CA SER A 43 9.38 -1.68 -7.77
C SER A 43 10.25 -0.67 -8.54
N PRO A 44 10.58 0.51 -7.99
CA PRO A 44 11.45 1.48 -8.67
C PRO A 44 12.79 0.89 -9.13
N GLU A 45 13.32 -0.11 -8.42
CA GLU A 45 14.57 -0.80 -8.77
C GLU A 45 14.49 -1.63 -10.07
N GLN A 46 13.28 -1.89 -10.58
CA GLN A 46 13.02 -2.65 -11.81
C GLN A 46 12.90 -1.78 -13.07
N HIS A 47 13.03 -0.45 -12.93
CA HIS A 47 12.86 0.50 -14.04
C HIS A 47 14.11 1.35 -14.23
N MET A 48 14.42 1.75 -15.47
CA MET A 48 15.60 2.60 -15.74
C MET A 48 15.23 4.09 -15.78
N GLU A 49 14.03 4.40 -16.27
CA GLU A 49 13.56 5.75 -16.49
C GLU A 49 13.31 6.45 -15.16
N GLU A 50 14.06 7.52 -14.90
CA GLU A 50 13.98 8.30 -13.66
C GLU A 50 12.55 8.81 -13.36
N THR A 51 11.76 9.11 -14.40
CA THR A 51 10.37 9.53 -14.25
C THR A 51 9.52 8.42 -13.61
N PHE A 52 9.65 7.17 -14.07
CA PHE A 52 8.91 6.05 -13.50
C PHE A 52 9.38 5.71 -12.09
N LYS A 53 10.70 5.73 -11.84
CA LYS A 53 11.24 5.56 -10.48
C LYS A 53 10.65 6.55 -9.49
N ARG A 54 10.56 7.83 -9.89
CA ARG A 54 10.01 8.89 -9.03
C ARG A 54 8.53 8.69 -8.74
N ILE A 55 7.74 8.31 -9.75
CA ILE A 55 6.31 8.04 -9.58
C ILE A 55 6.09 6.84 -8.64
N LEU A 56 6.76 5.72 -8.91
CA LEU A 56 6.63 4.48 -8.14
C LEU A 56 7.15 4.65 -6.71
N GLY A 57 8.25 5.41 -6.52
CA GLY A 57 8.73 5.79 -5.19
C GLY A 57 7.73 6.66 -4.43
N GLY A 58 7.04 7.56 -5.12
CA GLY A 58 5.92 8.33 -4.57
C GLY A 58 4.78 7.45 -4.08
N CYS A 59 4.39 6.44 -4.86
CA CYS A 59 3.38 5.45 -4.47
C CYS A 59 3.80 4.68 -3.20
N SER A 60 5.06 4.26 -3.11
CA SER A 60 5.59 3.62 -1.89
C SER A 60 5.46 4.52 -0.66
N ASN A 61 5.78 5.81 -0.80
CA ASN A 61 5.65 6.78 0.30
C ASN A 61 4.19 6.99 0.72
N ILE A 62 3.26 7.05 -0.23
CA ILE A 62 1.83 7.14 0.05
C ILE A 62 1.35 5.93 0.86
N VAL A 63 1.69 4.72 0.44
CA VAL A 63 1.26 3.49 1.12
C VAL A 63 1.85 3.38 2.52
N THR A 64 3.13 3.72 2.69
CA THR A 64 3.76 3.82 4.02
C THR A 64 3.03 4.83 4.90
N GLY A 65 2.74 6.02 4.38
CA GLY A 65 1.99 7.06 5.10
C GLY A 65 0.58 6.61 5.53
N LEU A 66 -0.13 5.86 4.66
CA LEU A 66 -1.43 5.28 4.99
C LEU A 66 -1.35 4.25 6.13
N GLY A 67 -0.27 3.45 6.15
CA GLY A 67 0.03 2.51 7.23
C GLY A 67 0.24 3.22 8.56
N GLU A 68 1.06 4.26 8.57
CA GLU A 68 1.34 5.07 9.76
C GLU A 68 0.13 5.86 10.26
N LEU A 69 -0.69 6.41 9.34
CA LEU A 69 -1.84 7.24 9.69
C LEU A 69 -2.82 6.50 10.61
N ARG A 70 -3.11 5.22 10.31
CA ARG A 70 -3.95 4.39 11.18
C ARG A 70 -3.32 4.20 12.56
N ASN A 71 -2.01 3.97 12.62
CA ASN A 71 -1.30 3.70 13.87
C ASN A 71 -1.22 4.95 14.77
N LYS A 72 -1.04 6.14 14.17
CA LYS A 72 -0.90 7.41 14.92
C LYS A 72 -2.25 8.05 15.30
N VAL A 73 -3.30 7.87 14.49
CA VAL A 73 -4.62 8.49 14.72
C VAL A 73 -5.57 7.57 15.49
N GLY A 74 -5.42 6.24 15.40
CA GLY A 74 -6.36 5.26 15.93
C GLY A 74 -5.96 4.62 17.27
N ASP A 75 -5.58 5.40 18.29
CA ASP A 75 -5.41 4.96 19.70
C ASP A 75 -4.14 4.17 20.11
N ALA A 76 -3.16 3.89 19.24
CA ALA A 76 -2.08 2.96 19.63
C ALA A 76 -0.94 3.54 20.50
N HIS A 77 -0.74 4.86 20.52
CA HIS A 77 0.23 5.50 21.43
C HIS A 77 -0.27 6.88 21.84
N GLY A 78 -0.27 7.14 23.15
CA GLY A 78 -0.79 8.36 23.78
C GLY A 78 -0.48 9.59 22.96
N GLN A 79 -1.54 10.23 22.45
CA GLN A 79 -1.36 11.50 21.77
C GLN A 79 -0.82 12.47 22.82
N GLY A 80 0.41 12.96 22.62
CA GLY A 80 1.05 13.92 23.51
C GLY A 80 0.18 15.19 23.70
N PRO A 81 0.71 16.23 24.35
CA PRO A 81 -0.09 17.39 24.76
C PRO A 81 -0.83 18.16 23.63
N ARG A 82 -0.56 17.85 22.36
CA ARG A 82 -1.31 18.35 21.19
C ARG A 82 -1.76 17.20 20.29
N PRO A 83 -2.93 16.60 20.57
CA PRO A 83 -3.49 15.57 19.70
C PRO A 83 -3.81 16.13 18.31
N ILE A 84 -3.41 15.39 17.27
CA ILE A 84 -3.79 15.73 15.90
C ILE A 84 -5.26 15.34 15.74
N LYS A 85 -6.10 16.31 15.38
CA LYS A 85 -7.51 16.08 15.01
C LYS A 85 -7.63 16.06 13.48
N PRO A 86 -7.70 14.88 12.84
CA PRO A 86 -7.98 14.81 11.41
C PRO A 86 -9.33 15.47 11.12
N LYS A 87 -9.39 16.25 10.05
CA LYS A 87 -10.65 16.79 9.51
C LYS A 87 -11.21 15.80 8.48
N PRO A 88 -12.52 15.85 8.18
CA PRO A 88 -13.14 14.95 7.18
C PRO A 88 -12.37 14.87 5.85
N ARG A 89 -11.89 16.00 5.33
CA ARG A 89 -11.06 16.06 4.11
C ARG A 89 -9.77 15.22 4.16
N HIS A 90 -9.17 15.04 5.35
CA HIS A 90 -7.95 14.24 5.48
C HIS A 90 -8.29 12.75 5.41
N ALA A 91 -9.43 12.35 5.97
CA ALA A 91 -9.94 10.99 5.87
C ALA A 91 -10.34 10.67 4.42
N GLU A 92 -11.03 11.61 3.76
CA GLU A 92 -11.39 11.52 2.34
C GLU A 92 -10.16 11.33 1.45
N LEU A 93 -9.12 12.16 1.62
CA LEU A 93 -7.86 12.00 0.90
C LEU A 93 -7.24 10.61 1.13
N ALA A 94 -7.19 10.14 2.37
CA ALA A 94 -6.62 8.84 2.70
C ALA A 94 -7.41 7.68 2.07
N VAL A 95 -8.74 7.77 2.04
CA VAL A 95 -9.61 6.77 1.40
C VAL A 95 -9.44 6.79 -0.12
N ASN A 96 -9.41 7.97 -0.74
CA ASN A 96 -9.21 8.11 -2.18
C ASN A 96 -7.83 7.58 -2.60
N LEU A 97 -6.77 7.91 -1.87
CA LEU A 97 -5.43 7.38 -2.13
C LEU A 97 -5.41 5.84 -2.00
N ALA A 98 -6.00 5.28 -0.94
CA ALA A 98 -6.08 3.83 -0.78
C ALA A 98 -6.87 3.16 -1.91
N GLY A 99 -8.01 3.75 -2.32
CA GLY A 99 -8.83 3.26 -3.42
C GLY A 99 -8.10 3.27 -4.76
N THR A 100 -7.44 4.38 -5.09
CA THR A 100 -6.63 4.49 -6.32
C THR A 100 -5.50 3.49 -6.34
N MET A 101 -4.76 3.34 -5.23
CA MET A 101 -3.67 2.35 -5.13
C MET A 101 -4.19 0.92 -5.30
N ALA A 102 -5.28 0.57 -4.61
CA ALA A 102 -5.89 -0.76 -4.71
C ALA A 102 -6.36 -1.06 -6.15
N ALA A 103 -7.09 -0.13 -6.77
CA ALA A 103 -7.60 -0.30 -8.13
C ALA A 103 -6.47 -0.47 -9.15
N PHE A 104 -5.42 0.36 -9.06
CA PHE A 104 -4.27 0.27 -9.95
C PHE A 104 -3.52 -1.06 -9.81
N LEU A 105 -3.29 -1.53 -8.59
CA LEU A 105 -2.60 -2.79 -8.34
C LEU A 105 -3.39 -3.99 -8.89
N ILE A 106 -4.71 -4.03 -8.68
CA ILE A 106 -5.58 -5.10 -9.21
C ILE A 106 -5.62 -5.06 -10.74
N ALA A 107 -5.82 -3.89 -11.34
CA ALA A 107 -5.82 -3.76 -12.80
C ALA A 107 -4.47 -4.19 -13.40
N THR A 108 -3.36 -3.93 -12.70
CA THR A 108 -2.03 -4.40 -13.11
C THR A 108 -1.90 -5.92 -13.00
N LEU A 109 -2.45 -6.54 -11.96
CA LEU A 109 -2.48 -7.99 -11.82
C LEU A 109 -3.31 -8.65 -12.93
N GLU A 110 -4.51 -8.14 -13.20
CA GLU A 110 -5.42 -8.66 -14.23
C GLU A 110 -4.88 -8.51 -15.66
N ALA A 111 -4.10 -7.46 -15.92
CA ALA A 111 -3.46 -7.25 -17.22
C ALA A 111 -2.29 -8.22 -17.49
N ARG A 112 -1.85 -8.99 -16.50
CA ARG A 112 -0.78 -9.97 -16.70
C ARG A 112 -1.34 -11.17 -17.46
N PRO A 113 -0.60 -11.69 -18.46
CA PRO A 113 -0.95 -12.97 -19.05
C PRO A 113 -0.92 -14.04 -17.96
N HIS A 114 -2.03 -14.78 -17.82
CA HIS A 114 -2.04 -15.99 -17.00
C HIS A 114 -1.04 -17.00 -17.60
N PRO A 115 -0.26 -17.71 -16.77
CA PRO A 115 0.60 -18.78 -17.24
C PRO A 115 -0.20 -19.90 -17.93
#